data_AF-A0A2J0MLN8-F1
#
_entry.id   AF-A0A2J0MLN8-F1
#
_cell.length_a   1.000
_cell.length_b   1.000
_cell.length_c   1.000
_cell.angle_alpha   90.00
_cell.angle_beta   90.00
_cell.angle_gamma   90.00
#
_symmetry.space_group_name_H-M   'P 1'
#
loop_
_entity.id
_entity.type
_entity.pdbx_description
1 polymer ?
#
loop_
_entity_poly.entity_id
_entity_poly.type
_entity_poly.pdbx_seq_one_letter_code
_entity_poly.pdbx_strand_id
1 'polypeptide(L)'
;MENKQKILKIVQDSQLSPDDQKEWEALAESAPTEFLESAVVILESFPEEIQWFTDAYKKKKAAFVILKEDKAKGEKLLQEIFQEEKEKLQELANKQA
;
A
#
# COMPACT_ATOMS: atom_id res chain seq x y z
N MET A 1 -13.66 2.71 12.58
CA MET A 1 -14.41 1.55 12.03
C MET A 1 -14.84 1.76 10.58
N GLU A 2 -15.37 2.93 10.21
CA GLU A 2 -15.86 3.19 8.84
C GLU A 2 -14.77 2.99 7.75
N ASN A 3 -13.57 3.57 7.94
CA ASN A 3 -12.48 3.44 6.96
C ASN A 3 -11.99 2.00 6.77
N LYS A 4 -12.00 1.19 7.85
CA LYS A 4 -11.72 -0.25 7.76
C LYS A 4 -12.71 -0.91 6.79
N GLN A 5 -14.01 -0.70 6.99
CA GLN A 5 -15.04 -1.31 6.13
C GLN A 5 -14.94 -0.86 4.66
N LYS A 6 -14.59 0.42 4.42
CA LYS A 6 -14.36 0.94 3.07
C LYS A 6 -13.20 0.23 2.38
N ILE A 7 -12.05 0.12 3.04
CA ILE A 7 -10.88 -0.62 2.50
C ILE A 7 -11.26 -2.06 2.20
N LEU A 8 -11.90 -2.74 3.15
CA LEU A 8 -12.30 -4.15 2.97
C LEU A 8 -13.21 -4.33 1.75
N LYS A 9 -14.16 -3.42 1.53
CA LYS A 9 -15.03 -3.47 0.36
C LYS A 9 -14.24 -3.28 -0.94
N ILE A 10 -13.36 -2.28 -1.02
CA ILE A 10 -12.54 -2.04 -2.22
C ILE A 10 -11.65 -3.25 -2.53
N VAL A 11 -11.06 -3.85 -1.50
CA VAL A 11 -10.24 -5.08 -1.61
C VAL A 11 -11.07 -6.25 -2.14
N GLN A 12 -12.28 -6.46 -1.63
CA GLN A 12 -13.18 -7.53 -2.06
C GLN A 12 -13.67 -7.35 -3.50
N ASP A 13 -13.90 -6.10 -3.92
CA ASP A 13 -14.35 -5.75 -5.28
C ASP A 13 -13.19 -5.74 -6.30
N SER A 14 -11.94 -5.88 -5.83
CA SER A 14 -10.74 -5.84 -6.68
C SER A 14 -10.39 -7.20 -7.31
N GLN A 15 -9.48 -7.18 -8.28
CA GLN A 15 -8.90 -8.40 -8.89
C GLN A 15 -7.70 -8.96 -8.10
N LEU A 16 -7.49 -8.52 -6.86
CA LEU A 16 -6.41 -9.04 -6.02
C LEU A 16 -6.53 -10.55 -5.80
N SER A 17 -5.39 -11.21 -5.65
CA SER A 17 -5.36 -12.61 -5.27
C SER A 17 -5.97 -12.82 -3.87
N PRO A 18 -6.52 -14.01 -3.55
CA PRO A 18 -7.07 -14.28 -2.22
C PRO A 18 -6.05 -14.08 -1.08
N ASP A 19 -4.77 -14.31 -1.33
CA ASP A 19 -3.72 -14.10 -0.35
C ASP A 19 -3.48 -12.60 -0.11
N ASP A 20 -3.52 -11.78 -1.17
CA ASP A 20 -3.39 -10.33 -1.07
C ASP A 20 -4.58 -9.69 -0.37
N GLN A 21 -5.79 -10.19 -0.63
CA GLN A 21 -6.99 -9.74 0.06
C GLN A 21 -6.87 -9.98 1.58
N LYS A 22 -6.38 -11.15 1.99
CA LYS A 22 -6.12 -11.46 3.41
C LYS A 22 -5.03 -10.58 4.02
N GLU A 23 -3.99 -10.25 3.26
CA GLU A 23 -2.97 -9.32 3.75
C GLU A 23 -3.55 -7.92 4.02
N TRP A 24 -4.41 -7.43 3.11
CA TRP A 24 -5.11 -6.17 3.29
C TRP A 24 -6.10 -6.20 4.44
N GLU A 25 -6.81 -7.31 4.64
CA GLU A 25 -7.66 -7.52 5.81
C GLU A 25 -6.84 -7.38 7.09
N ALA A 26 -5.73 -8.13 7.22
CA ALA A 26 -4.85 -8.05 8.38
C ALA A 26 -4.24 -6.66 8.58
N LEU A 27 -3.89 -5.97 7.50
CA LEU A 27 -3.39 -4.61 7.54
C LEU A 27 -4.47 -3.64 8.04
N ALA A 28 -5.70 -3.76 7.56
CA ALA A 28 -6.83 -2.93 7.99
C ALA A 28 -7.20 -3.13 9.47
N GLU A 29 -6.80 -4.25 10.07
CA GLU A 29 -6.99 -4.52 11.51
C GLU A 29 -5.89 -3.95 12.40
N SER A 30 -4.66 -3.86 11.88
CA SER A 30 -3.47 -3.55 12.68
C SER A 30 -2.87 -2.17 12.39
N ALA A 31 -3.22 -1.55 11.26
CA ALA A 31 -2.64 -0.29 10.86
C ALA A 31 -3.17 0.90 11.68
N PRO A 32 -2.36 1.96 11.86
CA PRO A 32 -2.81 3.22 12.45
C PRO A 32 -3.99 3.85 11.68
N THR A 33 -4.83 4.59 12.39
CA THR A 33 -6.02 5.25 11.80
C THR A 33 -5.63 6.17 10.65
N GLU A 34 -4.53 6.91 10.77
CA GLU A 34 -4.03 7.86 9.76
C GLU A 34 -3.65 7.15 8.46
N PHE A 35 -3.11 5.94 8.56
CA PHE A 35 -2.84 5.11 7.39
C PHE A 35 -4.15 4.69 6.71
N LEU A 36 -5.15 4.27 7.48
CA LEU A 36 -6.45 3.86 6.93
C LEU A 36 -7.18 5.03 6.28
N GLU A 37 -7.13 6.23 6.87
CA GLU A 37 -7.67 7.46 6.28
C GLU A 37 -7.02 7.76 4.93
N SER A 38 -5.68 7.75 4.90
CA SER A 38 -4.93 8.04 3.66
C SER A 38 -5.20 6.98 2.59
N ALA A 39 -5.25 5.70 2.97
CA ALA A 39 -5.51 4.60 2.06
C ALA A 39 -6.93 4.67 1.49
N VAL A 40 -7.95 4.99 2.30
CA VAL A 40 -9.32 5.17 1.81
C VAL A 40 -9.39 6.28 0.76
N VAL A 41 -8.81 7.45 1.03
CA VAL A 41 -8.85 8.58 0.09
C VAL A 41 -8.28 8.19 -1.27
N ILE A 42 -7.13 7.50 -1.27
CA ILE A 42 -6.46 7.09 -2.50
C ILE A 42 -7.28 6.00 -3.21
N LEU A 43 -7.70 4.96 -2.49
CA LEU A 43 -8.34 3.79 -3.09
C LEU A 43 -9.79 4.05 -3.52
N GLU A 44 -10.50 5.00 -2.90
CA GLU A 44 -11.81 5.45 -3.40
C GLU A 44 -11.67 6.28 -4.68
N SER A 45 -10.57 7.03 -4.81
CA SER A 45 -10.31 7.87 -5.98
C SER A 45 -9.73 7.08 -7.16
N PHE A 46 -8.94 6.05 -6.86
CA PHE A 46 -8.18 5.25 -7.83
C PHE A 46 -8.20 3.76 -7.45
N PRO A 47 -9.38 3.10 -7.45
CA PRO A 47 -9.50 1.69 -7.07
C PRO A 47 -8.68 0.75 -7.96
N GLU A 48 -8.45 1.11 -9.22
CA GLU A 48 -7.62 0.34 -10.16
C GLU A 48 -6.14 0.24 -9.75
N GLU A 49 -5.66 1.17 -8.92
CA GLU A 49 -4.28 1.23 -8.45
C GLU A 49 -4.02 0.31 -7.25
N ILE A 50 -5.04 -0.36 -6.73
CA ILE A 50 -4.91 -1.25 -5.57
C ILE A 50 -3.85 -2.35 -5.78
N GLN A 51 -3.71 -2.87 -7.00
CA GLN A 51 -2.67 -3.84 -7.34
C GLN A 51 -1.28 -3.24 -7.14
N TRP A 52 -1.07 -2.01 -7.62
CA TRP A 52 0.20 -1.31 -7.50
C TRP A 52 0.58 -1.08 -6.03
N PHE A 53 -0.36 -0.61 -5.19
CA PHE A 53 -0.11 -0.40 -3.76
C PHE A 53 0.16 -1.71 -3.01
N THR A 54 -0.49 -2.80 -3.42
CA THR A 54 -0.23 -4.14 -2.89
C THR A 54 1.21 -4.57 -3.19
N ASP A 55 1.65 -4.40 -4.43
CA ASP A 55 3.00 -4.78 -4.85
C ASP A 55 4.07 -3.91 -4.19
N ALA A 56 3.82 -2.60 -4.05
CA ALA A 56 4.69 -1.70 -3.31
C ALA A 56 4.84 -2.14 -1.84
N TYR A 57 3.73 -2.51 -1.18
CA TYR A 57 3.77 -3.02 0.19
C TYR A 57 4.58 -4.33 0.32
N LYS A 58 4.41 -5.27 -0.61
CA LYS A 58 5.22 -6.49 -0.66
C LYS A 58 6.71 -6.19 -0.84
N LYS A 59 7.06 -5.26 -1.75
CA LYS A 59 8.45 -4.81 -1.93
C LYS A 59 9.02 -4.25 -0.62
N LYS A 60 8.25 -3.42 0.11
CA LYS A 60 8.67 -2.91 1.42
C LYS A 60 8.90 -4.02 2.43
N LYS A 61 7.97 -4.97 2.56
CA LYS A 61 8.14 -6.15 3.44
C LYS A 61 9.44 -6.89 3.13
N ALA A 62 9.71 -7.17 1.86
CA ALA A 62 10.95 -7.83 1.44
C ALA A 62 12.20 -6.99 1.76
N ALA A 63 12.16 -5.67 1.51
CA ALA A 63 13.25 -4.77 1.84
C ALA A 63 13.51 -4.68 3.35
N PHE A 64 12.48 -4.75 4.20
CA PHE A 64 12.62 -4.82 5.66
C PHE A 64 13.24 -6.14 6.14
N VAL A 65 13.00 -7.25 5.44
CA VAL A 65 13.71 -8.52 5.73
C VAL A 65 15.18 -8.35 5.41
N ILE A 66 15.51 -7.82 4.22
CA ILE A 66 16.90 -7.56 3.81
C ILE A 66 17.57 -6.58 4.78
N LEU A 67 16.89 -5.53 5.24
CA LEU A 67 17.42 -4.56 6.20
C LEU A 67 17.93 -5.21 7.49
N LYS A 68 17.29 -6.30 7.94
CA LYS A 68 17.72 -7.04 9.13
C LYS A 68 18.99 -7.86 8.90
N GLU A 69 19.28 -8.24 7.67
CA GLU A 69 20.44 -9.06 7.28
C GLU A 69 21.61 -8.19 6.79
N ASP A 70 21.31 -7.23 5.93
CA ASP A 70 22.23 -6.27 5.32
C ASP A 70 21.58 -4.87 5.36
N LYS A 71 22.00 -4.09 6.36
CA LYS A 71 21.46 -2.76 6.61
C LYS A 71 21.63 -1.83 5.40
N ALA A 72 22.81 -1.80 4.78
CA ALA A 72 23.10 -0.86 3.70
C ALA A 72 22.26 -1.18 2.45
N LYS A 73 22.12 -2.46 2.13
CA LYS A 73 21.28 -2.91 1.01
C LYS A 73 19.80 -2.67 1.28
N GLY A 74 19.33 -2.97 2.49
CA GLY A 74 17.95 -2.74 2.90
C GLY A 74 17.56 -1.26 2.88
N GLU A 75 18.42 -0.37 3.39
CA GLU A 75 18.20 1.08 3.36
C GLU A 75 18.09 1.59 1.93
N LYS A 76 18.98 1.14 1.03
CA LYS A 76 18.94 1.53 -0.39
C LYS A 76 17.63 1.09 -1.06
N LEU A 77 17.21 -0.16 -0.86
CA LEU A 77 15.96 -0.67 -1.43
C LEU A 77 14.74 0.08 -0.90
N LEU A 78 14.70 0.40 0.40
CA LEU A 78 13.62 1.19 0.98
C LEU A 78 13.58 2.61 0.40
N GLN A 79 14.73 3.25 0.21
CA GLN A 79 14.81 4.57 -0.45
C GLN A 79 14.26 4.54 -1.87
N GLU A 80 14.63 3.52 -2.67
CA GLU A 80 14.11 3.34 -4.03
C GLU A 80 12.58 3.15 -4.02
N ILE A 81 12.05 2.31 -3.13
CA ILE A 81 10.61 2.08 -3.02
C ILE A 81 9.86 3.35 -2.59
N PHE A 82 10.39 4.12 -1.63
CA PHE A 82 9.77 5.37 -1.21
C PHE A 82 9.80 6.45 -2.30
N GLN A 83 10.83 6.45 -3.14
CA GLN A 83 10.89 7.33 -4.30
C GLN A 83 9.86 6.93 -5.36
N GLU A 84 9.73 5.63 -5.68
CA GLU A 84 8.68 5.10 -6.58
C GLU A 84 7.28 5.49 -6.08
N GLU A 85 7.01 5.34 -4.78
CA GLU A 85 5.74 5.74 -4.17
C GLU A 85 5.46 7.22 -4.26
N LYS A 86 6.47 8.06 -3.99
CA LYS A 86 6.33 9.50 -4.11
C LYS A 86 5.95 9.90 -5.54
N GLU A 87 6.62 9.33 -6.54
CA GLU A 87 6.33 9.58 -7.95
C GLU A 87 4.91 9.12 -8.32
N LYS A 88 4.50 7.94 -7.86
CA LYS A 88 3.15 7.43 -8.09
C LYS A 88 2.09 8.35 -7.47
N LEU A 89 2.29 8.78 -6.23
CA LEU A 89 1.36 9.70 -5.55
C LEU A 89 1.28 11.05 -6.26
N GLN A 90 2.39 11.57 -6.79
CA GLN A 90 2.40 12.78 -7.60
C GLN A 90 1.63 12.60 -8.92
N GLU A 91 1.80 11.45 -9.59
CA GLU A 91 1.03 11.12 -10.79
C GLU A 91 -0.48 11.11 -10.49
N LEU A 92 -0.89 10.45 -9.42
CA LEU A 92 -2.29 10.36 -9.01
C LEU A 92 -2.87 11.73 -8.60
N ALA A 93 -2.10 12.54 -7.87
CA ALA A 93 -2.50 13.90 -7.52
C ALA A 93 -2.72 14.77 -8.77
N ASN A 94 -1.88 14.62 -9.79
CA ASN A 94 -2.03 15.33 -11.06
C ASN A 94 -3.23 14.84 -11.89
N LYS A 95 -3.69 13.59 -11.72
CA LYS A 95 -4.91 13.07 -12.36
C LYS A 95 -6.20 13.61 -11.72
N GLN A 96 -6.10 14.09 -10.48
CA GLN A 96 -7.22 14.70 -9.75
C GLN A 96 -7.37 16.22 -9.99
N ALA A 97 -6.34 16.88 -10.54
CA ALA A 97 -6.31 18.32 -10.82
C ALA A 97 -6.86 18.66 -12.21
#